data_AF-A0A1H9VFH7-F1
#
_entry.id   AF-A0A1H9VFH7-F1
#
_cell.length_a   1.000
_cell.length_b   1.000
_cell.length_c   1.000
_cell.angle_alpha   90.00
_cell.angle_beta   90.00
_cell.angle_gamma   90.00
#
_symmetry.space_group_name_H-M   'P 1'
#
loop_
_entity.id
_entity.type
_entity.pdbx_description
1 polymer ?
#
loop_
_entity_poly.entity_id
_entity_poly.type
_entity_poly.pdbx_seq_one_letter_code
_entity_poly.pdbx_strand_id
1 'polypeptide(L)'
;MIRACALVDLPPGEAVRVVGPHAPIAVFNADGALYAIDDTCTHQDASLSEGWLEGCFVECPLHAASFDLRTGEPTCLPAKRSVRTYPVFVKDGEVYVDVEVNEDVA
;
A
#
# COMPACT_ATOMS: atom_id res chain seq x y z
N MET A 1 10.82 -8.35 -7.37
CA MET A 1 11.06 -7.80 -6.02
C MET A 1 11.87 -6.50 -6.02
N ILE A 2 11.38 -5.50 -5.27
CA ILE A 2 12.05 -4.21 -4.99
C ILE A 2 12.22 -4.06 -3.48
N ARG A 3 13.30 -3.39 -3.03
CA ARG A 3 13.50 -3.08 -1.62
C ARG A 3 12.65 -1.87 -1.22
N ALA A 4 11.92 -1.96 -0.12
CA ALA A 4 11.14 -0.86 0.46
C ALA A 4 11.95 -0.13 1.56
N CYS A 5 12.23 -0.79 2.67
CA CYS A 5 12.91 -0.23 3.84
C CYS A 5 13.45 -1.35 4.75
N ALA A 6 14.18 -1.00 5.81
CA ALA A 6 14.45 -1.95 6.89
C ALA A 6 13.16 -2.15 7.72
N LEU A 7 12.90 -3.38 8.19
CA LEU A 7 11.70 -3.70 8.98
C LEU A 7 11.58 -2.82 10.23
N VAL A 8 12.71 -2.47 10.84
CA VAL A 8 12.76 -1.63 12.04
C VAL A 8 12.38 -0.18 11.79
N ASP A 9 12.48 0.28 10.54
CA ASP A 9 12.09 1.64 10.14
C ASP A 9 10.59 1.74 9.79
N LEU A 10 9.87 0.61 9.82
CA LEU A 10 8.44 0.53 9.55
C LEU A 10 7.70 -0.14 10.73
N PRO A 11 7.62 0.51 11.90
CA PRO A 11 6.90 -0.04 13.06
C PRO A 11 5.37 -0.10 12.81
N PRO A 12 4.61 -0.84 13.65
CA PRO A 12 3.15 -0.90 13.52
C PRO A 12 2.51 0.49 13.54
N GLY A 13 1.57 0.73 12.63
CA GLY A 13 0.89 2.02 12.42
C GLY A 13 1.53 2.89 11.33
N GLU A 14 2.73 2.56 10.87
CA GLU A 14 3.46 3.38 9.89
C GLU A 14 3.35 2.85 8.46
N ALA A 15 3.69 3.73 7.51
CA ALA A 15 3.76 3.44 6.08
C ALA A 15 5.06 3.97 5.46
N VAL A 16 5.51 3.34 4.38
CA VAL A 16 6.60 3.84 3.54
C VAL A 16 6.20 3.83 2.08
N ARG A 17 6.55 4.90 1.37
CA ARG A 17 6.37 5.03 -0.07
C ARG A 17 7.59 4.51 -0.82
N VAL A 18 7.35 3.69 -1.84
CA VAL A 18 8.38 3.12 -2.72
C VAL A 18 8.19 3.68 -4.12
N VAL A 19 9.24 4.32 -4.64
CA VAL A 19 9.28 4.96 -5.97
C VAL A 19 10.30 4.25 -6.85
N GLY A 20 9.95 4.02 -8.12
CA GLY A 20 10.78 3.29 -9.08
C GLY A 20 10.22 3.39 -10.50
N PRO A 21 10.55 2.43 -11.40
CA PRO A 21 10.01 2.40 -12.75
C PRO A 21 8.54 1.93 -12.84
N HIS A 22 7.97 1.45 -11.74
CA HIS A 22 6.57 1.08 -11.58
C HIS A 22 5.75 2.27 -11.03
N ALA A 23 4.43 2.13 -10.98
CA ALA A 23 3.59 3.08 -10.26
C ALA A 23 4.03 3.15 -8.78
N PRO A 24 3.92 4.31 -8.10
CA PRO A 24 4.25 4.43 -6.68
C PRO A 24 3.50 3.39 -5.84
N ILE A 25 4.19 2.76 -4.89
CA ILE A 25 3.64 1.72 -4.01
C ILE A 25 3.76 2.17 -2.57
N ALA A 26 2.72 1.94 -1.78
CA ALA A 26 2.72 2.17 -0.34
C ALA A 26 2.80 0.83 0.38
N VAL A 27 3.74 0.70 1.32
CA VAL A 27 3.85 -0.44 2.21
C VAL A 27 3.43 -0.02 3.60
N PHE A 28 2.46 -0.71 4.19
CA PHE A 28 1.90 -0.42 5.50
C PHE A 28 2.27 -1.53 6.48
N ASN A 29 2.46 -1.17 7.75
CA ASN A 29 2.51 -2.11 8.85
C ASN A 29 1.23 -1.99 9.70
N ALA A 30 0.26 -2.85 9.40
CA ALA A 30 -1.00 -2.94 10.13
C ALA A 30 -0.86 -3.93 11.29
N ASP A 31 -0.64 -3.41 12.51
CA ASP A 31 -0.51 -4.20 13.74
C ASP A 31 0.50 -5.36 13.67
N GLY A 32 1.61 -5.17 12.94
CA GLY A 32 2.66 -6.16 12.74
C GLY A 32 2.55 -6.97 11.44
N ALA A 33 1.44 -6.87 10.71
CA ALA A 33 1.26 -7.48 9.40
C ALA A 33 1.57 -6.46 8.29
N LEU A 34 2.39 -6.86 7.31
CA LEU A 34 2.78 -5.98 6.21
C LEU A 34 1.89 -6.17 5.00
N TYR A 35 1.46 -5.05 4.41
CA TYR A 35 0.65 -5.00 3.20
C TYR A 35 1.22 -3.98 2.23
N ALA A 36 1.11 -4.23 0.94
CA ALA A 36 1.51 -3.26 -0.09
C ALA A 36 0.39 -3.07 -1.12
N ILE A 37 0.13 -1.81 -1.46
CA ILE A 37 -0.85 -1.41 -2.47
C ILE A 37 -0.30 -0.30 -3.37
N ASP A 38 -0.98 0.00 -4.48
CA ASP A 38 -0.74 1.27 -5.19
C ASP A 38 -0.83 2.42 -4.18
N ASP A 39 0.16 3.31 -4.19
CA ASP A 39 0.18 4.49 -3.32
C ASP A 39 -0.74 5.60 -3.81
N THR A 40 -1.01 5.67 -5.11
CA THR A 40 -1.90 6.72 -5.65
C THR A 40 -3.36 6.32 -5.47
N CYS A 41 -4.11 7.14 -4.74
CA CYS A 41 -5.55 6.97 -4.56
C CYS A 41 -6.28 6.90 -5.92
N THR A 42 -7.16 5.92 -6.11
CA THR A 42 -7.86 5.73 -7.41
C THR A 42 -8.92 6.78 -7.72
N HIS A 43 -9.26 7.63 -6.73
CA HIS A 43 -10.16 8.77 -6.88
C HIS A 43 -9.46 9.99 -7.51
N GLN A 44 -8.31 10.40 -6.95
CA GLN A 44 -7.54 11.56 -7.38
C GLN A 44 -6.08 11.41 -6.91
N ASP A 45 -5.16 12.15 -7.52
CA ASP A 45 -3.72 12.15 -7.23
C ASP A 45 -3.40 12.58 -5.78
N ALA A 46 -3.46 11.60 -4.88
CA ALA A 46 -3.11 11.71 -3.46
C ALA A 46 -2.38 10.44 -3.02
N SER A 47 -1.38 10.61 -2.15
CA SER A 47 -0.57 9.53 -1.58
C SER A 47 -1.33 8.84 -0.45
N LEU A 48 -1.54 7.53 -0.56
CA LEU A 48 -2.16 6.71 0.49
C LEU A 48 -1.16 6.43 1.63
N SER A 49 0.14 6.42 1.37
CA SER A 49 1.16 6.35 2.43
C SER A 49 1.17 7.58 3.35
N GLU A 50 0.57 8.70 2.91
CA GLU A 50 0.35 9.90 3.73
C GLU A 50 -1.04 9.89 4.42
N GLY A 51 -1.78 8.80 4.28
CA GLY A 51 -3.11 8.61 4.84
C GLY A 51 -3.13 8.15 6.30
N TRP A 52 -4.33 7.90 6.81
CA TRP A 52 -4.55 7.39 8.17
C TRP A 52 -4.75 5.88 8.16
N LEU A 53 -3.90 5.15 8.88
CA LEU A 53 -3.99 3.69 9.02
C LEU A 53 -4.81 3.32 10.26
N GLU A 54 -5.88 2.56 10.08
CA GLU A 54 -6.68 1.98 11.16
C GLU A 54 -6.97 0.51 10.89
N GLY A 55 -6.39 -0.37 11.71
CA GLY A 55 -6.43 -1.82 11.48
C GLY A 55 -5.84 -2.16 10.10
N CYS A 56 -6.64 -2.81 9.25
CA CYS A 56 -6.25 -3.16 7.87
C CYS A 56 -6.79 -2.17 6.82
N PHE A 57 -7.15 -0.95 7.21
CA PHE A 57 -7.71 0.05 6.31
C PHE A 57 -6.86 1.31 6.30
N VAL A 58 -6.67 1.88 5.11
CA VAL A 58 -6.06 3.21 4.96
C VAL A 58 -7.08 4.21 4.46
N GLU A 59 -7.25 5.32 5.17
CA GLU A 59 -8.05 6.47 4.75
C GLU A 59 -7.17 7.48 3.99
N CYS A 60 -7.58 7.81 2.77
CA CYS A 60 -6.92 8.80 1.93
C CYS A 60 -6.99 10.19 2.57
N PRO A 61 -5.86 10.92 2.69
CA PRO A 61 -5.81 12.18 3.43
C PRO A 61 -6.56 13.32 2.74
N LEU A 62 -6.93 13.17 1.47
CA LEU A 62 -7.54 14.24 0.67
C LEU A 62 -9.07 14.32 0.89
N HIS A 63 -9.78 13.22 0.69
CA HIS A 63 -11.26 13.18 0.72
C HIS A 63 -11.82 11.97 1.47
N ALA A 64 -11.02 11.37 2.36
CA ALA A 64 -11.41 10.28 3.26
C ALA A 64 -11.95 9.01 2.57
N ALA A 65 -11.65 8.80 1.27
CA ALA A 65 -11.84 7.50 0.66
C ALA A 65 -10.96 6.48 1.39
N SER A 66 -11.53 5.37 1.85
CA SER A 66 -10.80 4.33 2.56
C SER A 66 -10.66 3.06 1.72
N PHE A 67 -9.57 2.32 1.90
CA PHE A 67 -9.24 1.10 1.17
C PHE A 67 -8.86 -0.02 2.14
N ASP A 68 -9.31 -1.25 1.87
CA ASP A 68 -8.85 -2.45 2.56
C ASP A 68 -7.47 -2.86 2.03
N LEU A 69 -6.46 -2.89 2.88
CA LEU A 69 -5.08 -3.22 2.51
C LEU A 69 -4.90 -4.66 2.02
N ARG A 70 -5.84 -5.56 2.33
CA ARG A 70 -5.77 -6.98 1.97
C ARG A 70 -6.26 -7.23 0.56
N THR A 71 -7.23 -6.44 0.10
CA THR A 71 -7.93 -6.64 -1.18
C THR A 71 -7.73 -5.48 -2.15
N GLY A 72 -7.32 -4.31 -1.64
CA GLY A 72 -7.28 -3.05 -2.37
C GLY A 72 -8.65 -2.42 -2.64
N GLU A 73 -9.75 -3.04 -2.20
CA GLU A 73 -11.09 -2.54 -2.47
C GLU A 73 -11.39 -1.26 -1.67
N PRO A 74 -12.03 -0.24 -2.28
CA PRO A 74 -12.50 0.92 -1.55
C PRO A 74 -13.69 0.53 -0.66
N THR A 75 -13.70 1.00 0.57
CA THR A 75 -14.78 0.74 1.55
C THR A 75 -15.82 1.84 1.58
N CYS A 76 -15.51 3.02 1.03
CA CYS A 76 -16.40 4.15 0.94
C CYS A 76 -16.11 5.04 -0.28
N LEU A 77 -17.09 5.89 -0.61
CA LEU A 77 -16.93 6.96 -1.59
C LEU A 77 -15.94 8.02 -1.05
N PRO A 78 -15.24 8.77 -1.93
CA PRO A 78 -15.47 8.87 -3.37
C PRO A 78 -14.70 7.88 -4.26
N ALA A 79 -13.84 7.03 -3.70
CA ALA A 79 -13.18 5.99 -4.48
C ALA A 79 -14.18 4.93 -4.96
N LYS A 80 -13.98 4.44 -6.18
CA LYS A 80 -14.87 3.45 -6.83
C LYS A 80 -14.12 2.27 -7.45
N ARG A 81 -12.79 2.35 -7.51
CA ARG A 81 -11.92 1.34 -8.12
C ARG A 81 -10.93 0.88 -7.08
N SER A 82 -10.62 -0.41 -7.08
CA SER A 82 -9.59 -0.97 -6.23
C SER A 82 -8.21 -0.47 -6.63
N VAL A 83 -7.34 -0.29 -5.64
CA VAL A 83 -5.89 -0.23 -5.84
C VAL A 83 -5.36 -1.65 -6.09
N ARG A 84 -4.24 -1.79 -6.79
CA ARG A 84 -3.56 -3.09 -6.88
C ARG A 84 -2.91 -3.42 -5.54
N THR A 85 -2.85 -4.70 -5.21
CA THR A 85 -2.13 -5.25 -4.05
C THR A 85 -0.86 -5.95 -4.52
N TYR A 86 0.17 -5.95 -3.67
CA TYR A 86 1.46 -6.56 -3.97
C TYR A 86 1.91 -7.48 -2.82
N PRO A 87 2.47 -8.66 -3.11
CA PRO A 87 3.08 -9.50 -2.07
C PRO A 87 4.25 -8.78 -1.38
N VAL A 88 4.32 -8.91 -0.06
CA VAL A 88 5.41 -8.35 0.77
C VAL A 88 6.21 -9.48 1.39
N PHE A 89 7.53 -9.36 1.34
CA PHE A 89 8.47 -10.32 1.89
C PHE A 89 9.43 -9.64 2.86
N VAL A 90 9.77 -10.33 3.94
CA VAL A 90 10.84 -9.91 4.85
C VAL A 90 11.99 -10.89 4.69
N LYS A 91 13.19 -10.37 4.39
CA LYS A 91 14.41 -11.18 4.30
C LYS A 91 15.55 -10.43 4.97
N ASP A 92 16.24 -11.08 5.91
CA ASP A 92 17.40 -10.54 6.61
C ASP A 92 17.14 -9.15 7.26
N GLY A 93 15.91 -8.93 7.75
CA GLY A 93 15.50 -7.66 8.37
C GLY A 93 15.09 -6.55 7.39
N GLU A 94 15.05 -6.85 6.09
CA GLU A 94 14.68 -5.91 5.02
C GLU A 94 13.31 -6.27 4.44
N VAL A 95 12.51 -5.25 4.16
CA VAL A 95 11.18 -5.38 3.54
C VAL A 95 11.30 -5.25 2.02
N TYR A 96 10.70 -6.20 1.31
CA TYR A 96 10.65 -6.24 -0.14
C TYR A 96 9.21 -6.33 -0.63
N VAL A 97 8.92 -5.67 -1.74
CA VAL A 97 7.64 -5.79 -2.45
C VAL A 97 7.88 -6.54 -3.74
N ASP A 98 7.00 -7.48 -4.08
CA ASP A 98 7.04 -8.11 -5.39
C ASP A 98 6.13 -7.38 -6.38
N VAL A 99 6.75 -6.86 -7.44
CA VAL A 99 6.12 -6.04 -8.47
C VAL A 99 6.04 -6.76 -9.82
N GLU A 100 6.38 -8.04 -9.85
CA GLU A 100 6.13 -8.86 -11.03
C GLU A 100 4.61 -8.98 -11.22
N VAL A 101 4.14 -8.39 -12.30
CA VAL A 101 2.74 -8.42 -12.71
C VAL A 101 2.52 -9.72 -13.47
N ASN A 102 1.60 -10.57 -13.03
CA ASN A 102 0.95 -11.51 -13.95
C ASN A 102 0.18 -10.64 -14.95
N GLU A 103 0.67 -10.55 -16.19
CA GLU A 103 0.07 -9.76 -17.29
C GLU A 103 -1.29 -10.33 -17.78
N ASP A 104 -1.91 -11.27 -17.05
CA ASP A 104 -3.07 -12.05 -17.49
C ASP A 104 -4.38 -11.70 -16.75
N VAL A 105 -4.68 -10.41 -16.56
CA VAL A 105 -6.08 -10.01 -16.34
C VAL A 105 -6.39 -8.76 -17.16
N ALA A 106 -6.70 -9.01 -18.43
CA ALA A 106 -7.36 -8.07 -19.33
C ALA A 106 -8.79 -7.75 -18.88
#